data_AF-A0A9P7VH70-F1
#
_entry.id   AF-A0A9P7VH70-F1
#
_cell.length_a   1.000
_cell.length_b   1.000
_cell.length_c   1.000
_cell.angle_alpha   90.00
_cell.angle_beta   90.00
_cell.angle_gamma   90.00
#
_symmetry.space_group_name_H-M   'P 1'
#
loop_
_entity.id
_entity.type
_entity.pdbx_description
1 polymer ?
#
loop_
_entity_poly.entity_id
_entity_poly.type
_entity_poly.pdbx_seq_one_letter_code
_entity_poly.pdbx_strand_id
1 'polypeptide(L)'
;MPAFLKALNKLSPLGHSVRNMVPYALSCGDDQRLVDGSCTISTGEQVLEIFKLKDVNAPLNLGAIMITTIVYRFLVYAVLKLVETMFKIERRQ
;
A
#
# COMPACT_ATOMS: atom_id res chain seq x y z
N MET A 1 -6.06 -5.56 -16.92
CA MET A 1 -7.00 -4.80 -16.05
C MET A 1 -7.39 -3.50 -16.73
N PRO A 2 -8.68 -3.12 -16.73
CA PRO A 2 -9.14 -1.83 -17.26
C PRO A 2 -8.49 -0.66 -16.50
N ALA A 3 -8.29 0.47 -17.18
CA ALA A 3 -7.51 1.60 -16.68
C ALA A 3 -8.03 2.16 -15.35
N PHE A 4 -9.35 2.19 -15.17
CA PHE A 4 -10.00 2.62 -13.94
C PHE A 4 -9.61 1.76 -12.73
N LEU A 5 -9.69 0.43 -12.86
CA LEU A 5 -9.30 -0.49 -11.77
C LEU A 5 -7.80 -0.44 -11.50
N LYS A 6 -6.98 -0.15 -12.52
CA LYS A 6 -5.53 0.05 -12.37
C LYS A 6 -5.23 1.31 -11.56
N ALA A 7 -5.99 2.39 -11.74
CA ALA A 7 -5.87 3.61 -10.97
C ALA A 7 -6.32 3.41 -9.51
N LEU A 8 -7.48 2.79 -9.29
CA LEU A 8 -7.97 2.46 -7.94
C LEU A 8 -7.00 1.55 -7.18
N ASN A 9 -6.41 0.56 -7.84
CA ASN A 9 -5.40 -0.30 -7.21
C ASN A 9 -4.15 0.50 -6.78
N LYS A 10 -3.76 1.51 -7.57
CA LYS A 10 -2.63 2.40 -7.26
C LYS A 10 -2.91 3.30 -6.06
N LEU A 11 -4.18 3.58 -5.74
CA LEU A 11 -4.63 4.33 -4.57
C LEU A 11 -4.71 3.49 -3.28
N SER A 12 -4.48 2.17 -3.33
CA SER A 12 -4.59 1.34 -2.12
C SER A 12 -3.43 1.62 -1.14
N PRO A 13 -3.71 2.06 0.11
CA PRO A 13 -2.68 2.26 1.12
C PRO A 13 -1.95 0.94 1.44
N LEU A 14 -2.71 -0.15 1.52
CA LEU A 14 -2.19 -1.52 1.71
C LEU A 14 -1.21 -1.93 0.62
N GLY A 15 -1.50 -1.63 -0.66
CA GLY A 15 -0.60 -1.96 -1.77
C GLY A 15 0.73 -1.24 -1.66
N HIS A 16 0.74 0.01 -1.19
CA HIS A 16 1.99 0.73 -0.91
C HIS A 16 2.71 0.21 0.35
N SER A 17 2.00 -0.16 1.41
CA SER A 17 2.61 -0.76 2.61
C SER A 17 3.33 -2.07 2.29
N VAL A 18 2.68 -2.98 1.56
CA VAL A 18 3.28 -4.26 1.16
C VAL A 18 4.53 -4.03 0.31
N ARG A 19 4.48 -3.11 -0.66
CA ARG A 19 5.64 -2.76 -1.50
C ARG A 19 6.82 -2.19 -0.72
N ASN A 20 6.58 -1.52 0.41
CA ASN A 20 7.64 -1.05 1.29
C ASN A 20 8.22 -2.16 2.19
N MET A 21 7.41 -3.17 2.54
CA MET A 21 7.85 -4.27 3.43
C MET A 21 8.58 -5.39 2.68
N VAL A 22 8.16 -5.67 1.45
CA VAL A 22 8.69 -6.75 0.60
C VAL A 22 10.23 -6.80 0.49
N PRO A 23 10.98 -5.69 0.38
CA PRO A 23 12.45 -5.72 0.33
C PRO A 23 13.11 -6.18 1.63
N TYR A 24 12.44 -5.96 2.77
CA TYR A 24 12.96 -6.30 4.10
C TYR A 24 12.46 -7.66 4.59
N ALA A 25 11.28 -8.07 4.13
CA ALA A 25 10.64 -9.33 4.51
C ALA A 25 11.22 -10.54 3.77
N LEU A 26 11.82 -10.32 2.59
CA LEU A 26 12.41 -11.38 1.77
C LEU A 26 13.93 -11.36 1.91
N SER A 27 14.43 -11.87 3.03
CA SER A 27 15.83 -12.23 3.22
C SER A 27 15.97 -13.74 3.20
N CYS A 28 17.05 -14.25 2.60
CA CYS A 28 17.22 -15.70 2.44
C CYS A 28 17.51 -16.35 3.80
N GLY A 29 16.60 -17.19 4.27
CA GLY A 29 16.80 -18.10 5.39
C GLY A 29 17.51 -19.38 4.95
N ASP A 30 18.11 -20.11 5.90
CA ASP A 30 18.81 -21.36 5.62
C ASP A 30 17.88 -22.45 5.04
N ASP A 31 16.58 -22.36 5.32
CA ASP A 31 15.51 -23.22 4.79
C ASP A 31 15.10 -22.91 3.33
N GLN A 32 15.48 -21.75 2.81
CA GLN A 32 15.13 -21.27 1.46
C GLN A 32 16.29 -21.39 0.45
N ARG A 33 17.40 -22.01 0.87
CA ARG A 33 18.54 -22.32 0.00
C ARG A 33 18.22 -23.50 -0.91
N LEU A 34 18.60 -23.37 -2.18
CA LEU A 34 18.54 -24.46 -3.15
C LEU A 34 19.57 -25.54 -2.80
N VAL A 35 19.45 -26.69 -3.46
CA VAL A 35 20.34 -27.85 -3.28
C VAL A 35 21.81 -27.52 -3.59
N ASP A 36 22.05 -26.47 -4.38
CA ASP A 36 23.36 -25.93 -4.72
C ASP A 36 23.87 -24.86 -3.71
N GLY A 37 23.11 -24.58 -2.66
CA GLY A 37 23.41 -23.57 -1.64
C GLY A 37 23.09 -22.12 -2.05
N SER A 38 22.59 -21.90 -3.27
CA SER A 38 22.20 -20.59 -3.77
C SER A 38 20.79 -20.20 -3.29
N CYS A 39 20.49 -18.90 -3.23
CA CYS A 39 19.15 -18.41 -2.89
C CYS A 39 18.46 -17.91 -4.16
N THR A 40 17.18 -18.28 -4.37
CA THR A 40 16.39 -17.79 -5.51
C THR A 40 16.25 -16.26 -5.51
N ILE A 41 16.25 -15.67 -4.32
CA ILE A 41 16.28 -14.23 -4.11
C ILE A 41 17.39 -13.96 -3.10
N SER A 42 18.52 -13.44 -3.59
CA SER A 42 19.70 -13.21 -2.74
C SER A 42 19.87 -11.75 -2.33
N THR A 43 19.18 -10.82 -2.99
CA THR A 43 19.33 -9.38 -2.77
C THR A 43 17.99 -8.67 -2.76
N GLY A 44 17.88 -7.59 -1.96
CA GLY A 44 16.72 -6.71 -1.99
C GLY A 44 16.49 -6.09 -3.38
N GLU A 45 17.55 -5.83 -4.15
CA GLU A 45 17.48 -5.38 -5.55
C GLU A 45 16.72 -6.36 -6.46
N GLN A 46 16.98 -7.67 -6.34
CA GLN A 46 16.24 -8.70 -7.09
C GLN A 46 14.76 -8.72 -6.73
N VAL A 47 14.42 -8.50 -5.45
CA VAL A 47 13.03 -8.36 -5.01
C VAL A 47 12.39 -7.14 -5.69
N LEU A 48 13.05 -5.98 -5.64
CA LEU A 48 12.54 -4.78 -6.29
C LEU A 48 12.36 -4.98 -7.80
N GLU A 49 13.23 -5.72 -8.45
CA GLU A 49 13.17 -5.99 -9.89
C GLU A 49 11.99 -6.92 -10.25
N ILE A 50 11.83 -8.04 -9.53
CA ILE A 50 10.74 -9.01 -9.73
C ILE A 50 9.37 -8.35 -9.49
N PHE A 51 9.26 -7.48 -8.48
CA PHE A 51 8.01 -6.75 -8.20
C PHE A 51 7.84 -5.48 -9.05
N LYS A 52 8.76 -5.17 -9.97
CA LYS A 52 8.76 -3.95 -10.81
C LYS A 52 8.71 -2.66 -9.97
N LEU A 53 9.42 -2.68 -8.84
CA LEU A 53 9.56 -1.61 -7.85
C LEU A 53 10.91 -0.88 -7.97
N LYS A 54 11.81 -1.32 -8.86
CA LYS A 54 13.17 -0.79 -9.02
C LYS A 54 13.22 0.73 -9.29
N ASP A 55 12.31 1.25 -10.11
CA ASP A 55 12.22 2.69 -10.40
C ASP A 55 11.35 3.47 -9.39
N VAL A 56 10.89 2.81 -8.32
CA VAL A 56 9.92 3.39 -7.42
C VAL A 56 10.63 4.02 -6.23
N ASN A 57 10.79 5.33 -6.30
CA ASN A 57 11.38 6.14 -5.24
C ASN A 57 10.60 5.96 -3.92
N ALA A 58 11.20 5.24 -2.97
CA ALA A 58 10.67 5.01 -1.63
C ALA A 58 10.15 6.29 -0.93
N PRO A 59 10.87 7.45 -0.94
CA PRO A 59 10.35 8.67 -0.31
C PRO A 59 9.10 9.22 -1.00
N LEU A 60 8.99 9.09 -2.33
CA LEU A 60 7.80 9.53 -3.08
C LEU A 60 6.59 8.65 -2.77
N ASN A 61 6.79 7.33 -2.63
CA ASN A 61 5.71 6.43 -2.19
C ASN A 61 5.24 6.74 -0.78
N LEU A 62 6.16 6.99 0.16
CA LEU A 62 5.82 7.37 1.53
C LEU A 62 4.99 8.66 1.56
N GLY A 63 5.36 9.66 0.76
CA GLY A 63 4.55 10.86 0.55
C GLY A 63 3.14 10.55 0.03
N ALA A 64 3.04 9.67 -0.97
CA ALA A 64 1.75 9.26 -1.53
C ALA A 64 0.85 8.53 -0.51
N ILE A 65 1.43 7.65 0.34
CA ILE A 65 0.70 6.99 1.44
C ILE A 65 0.16 8.03 2.41
N MET A 66 1.00 8.99 2.80
CA MET A 66 0.62 10.04 3.75
C MET A 66 -0.55 10.87 3.22
N ILE A 67 -0.47 11.32 1.96
CA ILE A 67 -1.55 12.07 1.29
C ILE A 67 -2.83 11.23 1.23
N THR A 68 -2.74 9.98 0.76
CA THR A 68 -3.91 9.10 0.61
C THR A 68 -4.58 8.84 1.96
N THR A 69 -3.80 8.66 3.02
CA THR A 69 -4.31 8.46 4.39
C THR A 69 -5.08 9.68 4.89
N ILE A 70 -4.55 10.89 4.66
CA ILE A 70 -5.20 12.14 5.04
C ILE A 70 -6.53 12.30 4.30
N VAL A 71 -6.53 12.12 2.98
CA VAL A 71 -7.75 12.23 2.16
C VAL A 71 -8.83 11.26 2.65
N TYR A 72 -8.47 9.99 2.89
CA TYR A 72 -9.44 9.01 3.38
C TYR A 72 -10.01 9.39 4.74
N ARG A 73 -9.18 9.90 5.67
CA ARG A 73 -9.66 10.38 6.98
C ARG A 73 -10.62 11.55 6.86
N PHE A 74 -10.35 12.50 5.96
CA PHE A 74 -11.27 13.62 5.72
C PHE A 74 -12.59 13.16 5.11
N LEU A 75 -12.57 12.22 4.17
CA LEU A 75 -13.79 11.64 3.59
C LEU A 75 -14.64 10.95 4.68
N VAL A 76 -14.03 10.13 5.53
CA VAL A 76 -14.72 9.47 6.65
C VAL A 76 -15.30 10.51 7.62
N TYR A 77 -14.53 11.53 7.97
CA TYR A 77 -15.00 12.61 8.84
C TYR A 77 -16.21 13.35 8.24
N ALA A 78 -16.16 13.66 6.94
CA ALA A 78 -17.25 14.32 6.23
C ALA A 78 -18.52 13.45 6.22
N VAL A 79 -18.39 12.16 5.91
CA VAL A 79 -19.52 11.21 5.94
C VAL A 79 -20.12 11.11 7.34
N LEU A 80 -19.30 10.93 8.38
CA LEU A 80 -19.78 10.85 9.76
C LEU A 80 -20.49 12.13 10.19
N LYS A 81 -19.95 13.30 9.82
CA LYS A 81 -20.55 14.60 10.18
C LYS A 81 -21.86 14.87 9.44
N LEU A 82 -21.97 14.45 8.18
CA LEU A 82 -23.23 14.51 7.42
C LEU A 82 -24.29 13.60 8.06
N VAL A 83 -23.92 12.36 8.40
CA VAL A 83 -24.81 11.41 9.07
C VAL A 83 -25.25 11.93 10.44
N GLU A 84 -24.34 12.48 11.24
CA GLU A 84 -24.67 13.12 12.53
C GLU A 84 -25.65 14.29 12.35
N THR A 85 -25.41 15.13 11.33
CA THR A 85 -26.27 16.28 11.03
C THR A 85 -27.66 15.81 10.60
N MET A 86 -27.75 14.77 9.77
CA MET A 86 -29.03 14.16 9.37
C MET A 86 -29.78 13.56 10.56
N PHE A 87 -29.13 12.76 11.40
CA PHE A 87 -29.76 12.20 12.60
C PHE A 87 -30.24 13.28 13.58
N LYS A 88 -29.53 14.41 13.67
CA LYS A 88 -29.93 15.55 14.51
C LYS A 88 -31.13 16.31 13.95
N ILE A 89 -31.31 16.32 12.62
CA ILE A 89 -32.49 16.88 11.95
C ILE A 89 -33.70 15.96 12.19
N GLU A 90 -33.55 14.65 11.99
CA GLU A 90 -34.60 13.65 12.21
C GLU A 90 -35.17 13.70 13.64
N ARG A 91 -34.30 13.77 14.66
CA ARG A 91 -34.75 13.84 16.08
C ARG A 91 -35.42 15.16 16.48
N ARG A 92 -35.45 16.17 15.62
CA ARG A 92 -36.09 17.47 15.88
C ARG A 92 -37.46 17.62 15.23
N GLN A 93 -37.86 16.70 14.35
CA GLN A 93 -39.24 16.57 13.86
C GLN A 93 -40.04 15.63 14.76
#